data_AF-A0A6B2G156-F1
#
_entry.id   AF-A0A6B2G156-F1
#
_cell.length_a   1.000
_cell.length_b   1.000
_cell.length_c   1.000
_cell.angle_alpha   90.00
_cell.angle_beta   90.00
_cell.angle_gamma   90.00
#
_symmetry.space_group_name_H-M   'P 1'
#
loop_
_entity.id
_entity.type
_entity.pdbx_description
1 polymer ?
#
loop_
_entity_poly.entity_id
_entity_poly.type
_entity_poly.pdbx_seq_one_letter_code
_entity_poly.pdbx_strand_id
1 'polypeptide(L)'
;SFNTGYVMLVLKEISSVAFYSDQRLMSYVTINNRICYGEIEFSIKCTSGPENVQKFMVAIDDPSFHILHFLNNSLIIFHSNSSDLFSESILALDDVLSFDIHDKNIYYFQRGIFFLRNLYQIDKFYKVLQNDHFQNVNIFVLRGNSRNKNNLCRHNTCNYICTPFGDDRNLCICPDGSTLEGNSTCACNTNNPNCFGKLCSGFHCLNNRCLIDKVRCDGKNDCGDNSDELQCQSIVLCLIAVICTNGTHLCGGLCLPSNIICRQSHEDP
;
A
#
# COMPACT_ATOMS: atom_id res chain seq x y z
N SER A 1 12.63 24.16 -14.21
CA SER A 1 11.82 23.36 -13.29
C SER A 1 11.95 21.91 -13.71
N PHE A 2 12.67 21.10 -12.92
CA PHE A 2 12.89 19.69 -13.25
C PHE A 2 11.82 18.86 -12.54
N ASN A 3 10.71 18.63 -13.24
CA ASN A 3 9.67 17.71 -12.79
C ASN A 3 10.18 16.28 -12.99
N THR A 4 10.68 15.63 -11.94
CA THR A 4 10.92 14.18 -11.96
C THR A 4 9.60 13.43 -11.87
N GLY A 5 9.58 12.15 -12.28
CA GLY A 5 8.36 11.33 -12.26
C GLY A 5 7.75 11.18 -10.86
N TYR A 6 8.58 11.26 -9.81
CA TYR A 6 8.16 11.24 -8.42
C TYR A 6 7.29 12.45 -8.04
N VAL A 7 7.59 13.64 -8.57
CA VAL A 7 6.83 14.87 -8.31
C VAL A 7 5.49 14.86 -9.05
N MET A 8 5.36 14.13 -10.16
CA MET A 8 4.08 13.94 -10.85
C MET A 8 3.11 12.99 -10.13
N LEU A 9 3.59 12.08 -9.28
CA LEU A 9 2.74 11.15 -8.53
C LEU A 9 1.92 11.85 -7.44
N VAL A 10 2.45 12.92 -6.85
CA VAL A 10 1.79 13.68 -5.77
C VAL A 10 0.87 14.77 -6.34
N LEU A 11 1.02 15.14 -7.61
CA LEU A 11 0.33 16.29 -8.22
C LEU A 11 -0.79 15.93 -9.20
N LYS A 12 -1.00 14.64 -9.52
CA LYS A 12 -2.02 14.21 -10.48
C LYS A 12 -3.01 13.24 -9.86
N GLU A 13 -4.27 13.39 -10.27
CA GLU A 13 -5.38 12.49 -9.99
C GLU A 13 -5.10 11.10 -10.61
N ILE A 14 -4.34 10.26 -9.90
CA ILE A 14 -3.93 8.92 -10.33
C ILE A 14 -4.92 7.91 -9.74
N SER A 15 -5.41 6.99 -10.58
CA SER A 15 -6.33 5.92 -10.16
C SER A 15 -5.60 4.60 -9.87
N SER A 16 -4.48 4.34 -10.54
CA SER A 16 -3.67 3.12 -10.34
C SER A 16 -2.22 3.35 -10.75
N VAL A 17 -1.30 2.70 -10.06
CA VAL A 17 0.15 2.73 -10.33
C VAL A 17 0.74 1.32 -10.32
N ALA A 18 1.67 1.07 -11.22
CA ALA A 18 2.54 -0.10 -11.23
C ALA A 18 4.00 0.37 -11.24
N PHE A 19 4.82 -0.23 -10.38
CA PHE A 19 6.22 0.12 -10.20
C PHE A 19 7.12 -1.09 -10.40
N TYR A 20 8.22 -0.89 -11.13
CA TYR A 20 9.20 -1.91 -11.48
C TYR A 20 10.57 -1.48 -10.93
N SER A 21 10.90 -2.02 -9.75
CA SER A 21 12.01 -1.53 -8.92
C SER A 21 13.40 -1.81 -9.48
N ASP A 22 13.55 -2.87 -10.25
CA ASP A 22 14.79 -3.32 -10.89
C ASP A 22 15.25 -2.34 -11.97
N GLN A 23 14.32 -1.83 -12.78
CA GLN A 23 14.59 -0.92 -13.89
C GLN A 23 14.20 0.53 -13.61
N ARG A 24 13.78 0.85 -12.37
CA ARG A 24 13.25 2.18 -11.99
C ARG A 24 12.13 2.64 -12.95
N LEU A 25 11.33 1.71 -13.48
CA LEU A 25 10.26 2.01 -14.43
C LEU A 25 8.94 2.13 -13.67
N MET A 26 8.04 2.98 -14.16
CA MET A 26 6.69 3.10 -13.64
C MET A 26 5.67 3.21 -14.77
N SER A 27 4.47 2.71 -14.52
CA SER A 27 3.29 2.94 -15.36
C SER A 27 2.08 3.28 -14.49
N TYR A 28 1.19 4.15 -14.96
CA TYR A 28 0.02 4.56 -14.19
C TYR A 28 -1.12 5.03 -15.09
N VAL A 29 -2.31 5.07 -14.48
CA VAL A 29 -3.56 5.54 -15.07
C VAL A 29 -4.03 6.75 -14.29
N THR A 30 -4.52 7.78 -14.99
CA THR A 30 -5.13 8.96 -14.37
C THR A 30 -6.65 8.86 -14.39
N ILE A 31 -7.35 9.61 -13.53
CA ILE A 31 -8.82 9.63 -13.54
C ILE A 31 -9.41 10.11 -14.88
N ASN A 32 -8.67 10.94 -15.62
CA ASN A 32 -9.04 11.42 -16.96
C ASN A 32 -8.67 10.43 -18.09
N ASN A 33 -8.61 9.13 -17.79
CA ASN A 33 -8.30 8.04 -18.74
C ASN A 33 -6.99 8.25 -19.54
N ARG A 34 -5.98 8.89 -18.95
CA ARG A 34 -4.64 8.96 -19.55
C ARG A 34 -3.79 7.84 -18.99
N ILE A 35 -3.01 7.23 -19.87
CA ILE A 35 -2.05 6.20 -19.50
C ILE A 35 -0.64 6.74 -19.72
N CYS A 36 0.21 6.51 -18.73
CA CYS A 36 1.55 7.06 -18.68
C CYS A 36 2.54 5.99 -18.28
N TYR A 37 3.74 6.02 -18.85
CA TYR A 37 4.83 5.12 -18.49
C TYR A 37 6.19 5.73 -18.80
N GLY A 38 7.21 5.25 -18.10
CA GLY A 38 8.59 5.67 -18.32
C GLY A 38 9.47 5.39 -17.10
N GLU A 39 10.75 5.68 -17.23
CA GLU A 39 11.68 5.63 -16.11
C GLU A 39 11.42 6.79 -15.14
N ILE A 40 11.44 6.51 -13.84
CA ILE A 40 11.13 7.47 -12.76
C ILE A 40 12.03 8.71 -12.82
N GLU A 41 13.30 8.50 -13.17
CA GLU A 41 14.33 9.54 -13.19
C GLU A 41 14.34 10.35 -14.50
N PHE A 42 13.62 9.89 -15.53
CA PHE A 42 13.56 10.50 -16.86
C PHE A 42 12.13 10.98 -17.20
N SER A 43 11.91 11.31 -18.48
CA SER A 43 10.62 11.79 -18.96
C SER A 43 9.59 10.67 -19.06
N ILE A 44 8.46 10.88 -18.39
CA ILE A 44 7.28 10.04 -18.52
C ILE A 44 6.58 10.35 -19.84
N LYS A 45 6.30 9.33 -20.64
CA LYS A 45 5.45 9.43 -21.82
C LYS A 45 4.00 9.22 -21.39
N CYS A 46 3.10 10.08 -21.86
CA CYS A 46 1.67 9.99 -21.58
C CYS A 46 0.87 10.08 -22.88
N THR A 47 -0.14 9.24 -23.02
CA THR A 47 -1.11 9.28 -24.11
C THR A 47 -2.53 9.15 -23.58
N SER A 48 -3.53 9.45 -24.41
CA SER A 48 -4.92 9.12 -24.11
C SER A 48 -5.09 7.60 -24.17
N GLY A 49 -5.64 7.03 -23.11
CA GLY A 49 -5.96 5.61 -23.03
C GLY A 49 -7.43 5.33 -23.32
N PRO A 50 -7.80 4.05 -23.46
CA PRO A 50 -9.19 3.63 -23.47
C PRO A 50 -9.93 4.00 -22.18
N GLU A 51 -11.25 4.05 -22.24
CA GLU A 51 -12.09 4.23 -21.05
C GLU A 51 -12.08 2.98 -20.16
N ASN A 52 -12.39 3.16 -18.87
CA ASN A 52 -12.56 2.07 -17.89
C ASN A 52 -11.32 1.20 -17.66
N VAL A 53 -10.12 1.71 -17.94
CA VAL A 53 -8.87 1.05 -17.60
C VAL A 53 -8.66 1.12 -16.08
N GLN A 54 -8.63 -0.04 -15.43
CA GLN A 54 -8.33 -0.18 -14.01
C GLN A 54 -6.82 -0.11 -13.76
N LYS A 55 -6.03 -0.83 -14.55
CA LYS A 55 -4.57 -0.94 -14.39
C LYS A 55 -3.88 -0.98 -15.74
N PHE A 56 -2.76 -0.28 -15.85
CA PHE A 56 -1.91 -0.26 -17.04
C PHE A 56 -0.48 -0.67 -16.68
N MET A 57 0.05 -1.62 -17.42
CA MET A 57 1.40 -2.17 -17.27
C MET A 57 2.13 -2.21 -18.60
N VAL A 58 3.45 -2.13 -18.55
CA VAL A 58 4.34 -2.24 -19.71
C VAL A 58 5.35 -3.33 -19.41
N ALA A 59 5.65 -4.20 -20.38
CA ALA A 59 6.66 -5.22 -20.16
C ALA A 59 8.05 -4.58 -20.04
N ILE A 60 8.78 -5.04 -19.03
CA ILE A 60 10.01 -4.40 -18.56
C ILE A 60 11.16 -4.58 -19.56
N ASP A 61 11.34 -5.81 -20.06
CA ASP A 61 12.41 -6.12 -21.01
C ASP A 61 12.15 -5.60 -22.44
N ASP A 62 10.88 -5.33 -22.75
CA ASP A 62 10.45 -4.89 -24.06
C ASP A 62 9.20 -4.00 -23.95
N PRO A 63 9.36 -2.67 -23.94
CA PRO A 63 8.26 -1.74 -23.77
C PRO A 63 7.29 -1.70 -24.96
N SER A 64 7.47 -2.55 -25.98
CA SER A 64 6.48 -2.76 -27.03
C SER A 64 5.21 -3.42 -26.50
N PHE A 65 5.28 -4.22 -25.42
CA PHE A 65 4.10 -4.86 -24.85
C PHE A 65 3.39 -3.92 -23.87
N HIS A 66 2.15 -3.57 -24.20
CA HIS A 66 1.26 -2.77 -23.37
C HIS A 66 0.11 -3.65 -22.88
N ILE A 67 -0.10 -3.68 -21.57
CA ILE A 67 -1.10 -4.52 -20.92
C ILE A 67 -2.12 -3.64 -20.22
N LEU A 68 -3.38 -3.76 -20.63
CA LEU A 68 -4.51 -3.06 -20.04
C LEU A 68 -5.43 -4.05 -19.33
N HIS A 69 -5.76 -3.73 -18.09
CA HIS A 69 -6.77 -4.45 -17.31
C HIS A 69 -7.90 -3.49 -17.00
N PHE A 70 -9.10 -3.90 -17.33
CA PHE A 70 -10.30 -3.08 -17.31
C PHE A 70 -11.16 -3.38 -16.09
N LEU A 71 -12.03 -2.43 -15.72
CA LEU A 71 -12.94 -2.56 -14.57
C LEU A 71 -13.90 -3.76 -14.66
N ASN A 72 -14.11 -4.31 -15.85
CA ASN A 72 -14.92 -5.51 -16.09
C ASN A 72 -14.10 -6.82 -15.99
N ASN A 73 -12.88 -6.78 -15.47
CA ASN A 73 -11.93 -7.90 -15.39
C ASN A 73 -11.44 -8.44 -16.74
N SER A 74 -11.65 -7.72 -17.85
CA SER A 74 -10.98 -8.05 -19.11
C SER A 74 -9.52 -7.58 -19.06
N LEU A 75 -8.61 -8.46 -19.50
CA LEU A 75 -7.19 -8.19 -19.66
C LEU A 75 -6.85 -8.25 -21.15
N ILE A 76 -6.32 -7.16 -21.69
CA ILE A 76 -5.95 -7.06 -23.10
C ILE A 76 -4.46 -6.73 -23.21
N ILE A 77 -3.78 -7.46 -24.08
CA ILE A 77 -2.36 -7.31 -24.36
C ILE A 77 -2.20 -6.82 -25.79
N PHE A 78 -1.45 -5.73 -25.94
CA PHE A 78 -1.08 -5.12 -27.21
C PHE A 78 0.42 -5.25 -27.42
N HIS A 79 0.83 -5.41 -28.67
CA HIS A 79 2.24 -5.39 -29.07
C HIS A 79 2.43 -4.25 -30.08
N SER A 80 3.06 -3.17 -29.63
CA SER A 80 3.17 -1.92 -30.37
C SER A 80 4.37 -1.95 -31.32
N ASN A 81 4.09 -2.24 -32.59
CA ASN A 81 5.03 -2.03 -33.70
C ASN A 81 4.85 -0.67 -34.39
N SER A 82 3.85 0.13 -33.97
CA SER A 82 3.44 1.38 -34.62
C SER A 82 3.49 2.57 -33.65
N SER A 83 3.24 3.78 -34.17
CA SER A 83 3.06 4.99 -33.35
C SER A 83 1.78 4.96 -32.51
N ASP A 84 0.80 4.13 -32.88
CA ASP A 84 -0.42 3.91 -32.13
C ASP A 84 -0.26 2.69 -31.21
N LEU A 85 -0.32 2.93 -29.91
CA LEU A 85 -0.07 1.94 -28.87
C LEU A 85 -1.15 0.85 -28.82
N PHE A 86 -2.37 1.14 -29.32
CA PHE A 86 -3.56 0.31 -29.12
C PHE A 86 -4.21 -0.16 -30.42
N SER A 87 -3.44 -0.17 -31.52
CA SER A 87 -3.99 -0.48 -32.85
C SER A 87 -4.39 -1.95 -33.02
N GLU A 88 -3.62 -2.88 -32.47
CA GLU A 88 -3.85 -4.33 -32.61
C GLU A 88 -3.55 -5.07 -31.31
N SER A 89 -4.56 -5.75 -30.76
CA SER A 89 -4.41 -6.61 -29.59
C SER A 89 -3.94 -8.00 -30.01
N ILE A 90 -2.94 -8.53 -29.33
CA ILE A 90 -2.45 -9.89 -29.55
C ILE A 90 -3.15 -10.93 -28.67
N LEU A 91 -3.77 -10.50 -27.57
CA LEU A 91 -4.51 -11.38 -26.67
C LEU A 91 -5.58 -10.59 -25.91
N ALA A 92 -6.77 -11.18 -25.78
CA ALA A 92 -7.82 -10.74 -24.87
C ALA A 92 -8.24 -11.91 -23.98
N LEU A 93 -8.26 -11.68 -22.67
CA LEU A 93 -8.66 -12.66 -21.66
C LEU A 93 -9.76 -12.05 -20.78
N ASP A 94 -10.83 -12.81 -20.56
CA ASP A 94 -11.92 -12.40 -19.68
C ASP A 94 -11.79 -13.02 -18.28
N ASP A 95 -12.42 -12.39 -17.30
CA ASP A 95 -12.45 -12.83 -15.89
C ASP A 95 -11.06 -12.96 -15.24
N VAL A 96 -10.11 -12.10 -15.63
CA VAL A 96 -8.81 -12.02 -14.98
C VAL A 96 -8.93 -11.18 -13.71
N LEU A 97 -8.78 -11.81 -12.55
CA LEU A 97 -8.95 -11.15 -11.25
C LEU A 97 -7.68 -10.40 -10.82
N SER A 98 -6.51 -10.96 -11.12
CA SER A 98 -5.23 -10.36 -10.76
C SER A 98 -4.15 -10.85 -11.71
N PHE A 99 -3.15 -10.00 -11.94
CA PHE A 99 -1.99 -10.34 -12.74
C PHE A 99 -0.78 -9.48 -12.37
N ASP A 100 0.40 -10.02 -12.65
CA ASP A 100 1.67 -9.31 -12.63
C ASP A 100 2.60 -9.92 -13.69
N ILE A 101 3.66 -9.21 -14.03
CA ILE A 101 4.54 -9.53 -15.16
C ILE A 101 5.97 -9.58 -14.65
N HIS A 102 6.74 -10.57 -15.06
CA HIS A 102 8.18 -10.58 -14.82
C HIS A 102 8.90 -11.08 -16.06
N ASP A 103 9.87 -10.28 -16.48
CA ASP A 103 10.63 -10.46 -17.70
C ASP A 103 9.67 -10.53 -18.91
N LYS A 104 9.58 -11.72 -19.51
CA LYS A 104 8.76 -12.02 -20.70
C LYS A 104 7.47 -12.77 -20.38
N ASN A 105 7.17 -12.94 -19.10
CA ASN A 105 6.10 -13.80 -18.64
C ASN A 105 5.04 -13.01 -17.90
N ILE A 106 3.79 -13.28 -18.24
CA ILE A 106 2.62 -12.80 -17.51
C ILE A 106 2.07 -13.92 -16.62
N TYR A 107 1.86 -13.58 -15.36
CA TYR A 107 1.27 -14.43 -14.34
C TYR A 107 -0.12 -13.87 -14.06
N TYR A 108 -1.16 -14.68 -14.22
CA TYR A 108 -2.53 -14.19 -14.06
C TYR A 108 -3.43 -15.24 -13.44
N PHE A 109 -4.40 -14.77 -12.65
CA PHE A 109 -5.40 -15.61 -12.02
C PHE A 109 -6.74 -15.43 -12.71
N GLN A 110 -7.30 -16.53 -13.21
CA GLN A 110 -8.54 -16.54 -13.97
C GLN A 110 -9.38 -17.74 -13.54
N ARG A 111 -10.62 -17.49 -13.12
CA ARG A 111 -11.64 -18.53 -12.82
C ARG A 111 -11.11 -19.69 -11.94
N GLY A 112 -10.44 -19.39 -10.83
CA GLY A 112 -9.93 -20.42 -9.91
C GLY A 112 -8.56 -21.00 -10.29
N ILE A 113 -7.97 -20.57 -11.40
CA ILE A 113 -6.75 -21.13 -11.97
C ILE A 113 -5.66 -20.06 -12.08
N PHE A 114 -4.46 -20.41 -11.61
CA PHE A 114 -3.26 -19.61 -11.79
C PHE A 114 -2.51 -20.03 -13.05
N PHE A 115 -2.30 -19.08 -13.95
CA PHE A 115 -1.66 -19.28 -15.24
C PHE A 115 -0.33 -18.54 -15.34
N LEU A 116 0.58 -19.15 -16.11
CA LEU A 116 1.81 -18.56 -16.60
C LEU A 116 1.77 -18.57 -18.13
N ARG A 117 2.02 -17.42 -18.78
CA ARG A 117 2.09 -17.31 -20.24
C ARG A 117 3.29 -16.48 -20.68
N ASN A 118 3.93 -16.89 -21.76
CA ASN A 118 5.03 -16.14 -22.36
C ASN A 118 4.50 -15.14 -23.40
N LEU A 119 4.96 -13.89 -23.35
CA LEU A 119 4.48 -12.82 -24.24
C LEU A 119 4.95 -12.96 -25.70
N TYR A 120 6.11 -13.56 -25.96
CA TYR A 120 6.62 -13.81 -27.32
C TYR A 120 6.10 -15.11 -27.93
N GLN A 121 5.68 -16.05 -27.09
CA GLN A 121 5.08 -17.31 -27.49
C GLN A 121 3.67 -17.36 -26.92
N ILE A 122 2.81 -16.43 -27.37
CA ILE A 122 1.53 -16.16 -26.73
C ILE A 122 0.65 -17.41 -26.63
N ASP A 123 0.75 -18.35 -27.58
CA ASP A 123 0.01 -19.62 -27.56
C ASP A 123 0.48 -20.61 -26.49
N LYS A 124 1.68 -20.42 -25.93
CA LYS A 124 2.22 -21.28 -24.88
C LYS A 124 1.88 -20.74 -23.50
N PHE A 125 0.99 -21.45 -22.83
CA PHE A 125 0.61 -21.18 -21.44
C PHE A 125 0.60 -22.46 -20.61
N TYR A 126 0.87 -22.29 -19.32
CA TYR A 126 0.92 -23.35 -18.34
C TYR A 126 -0.07 -23.06 -17.22
N LYS A 127 -0.83 -24.08 -16.82
CA LYS A 127 -1.56 -24.05 -15.56
C LYS A 127 -0.57 -24.35 -14.45
N VAL A 128 -0.37 -23.39 -13.56
CA VAL A 128 0.56 -23.53 -12.42
C VAL A 128 -0.15 -24.15 -11.23
N LEU A 129 -1.38 -23.72 -10.97
CA LEU A 129 -2.19 -24.15 -9.83
C LEU A 129 -3.67 -24.02 -10.17
N GLN A 130 -4.50 -24.92 -9.64
CA GLN A 130 -5.96 -24.80 -9.70
C GLN A 130 -6.54 -25.13 -8.33
N ASN A 131 -7.41 -24.26 -7.82
CA ASN A 131 -8.21 -24.52 -6.62
C ASN A 131 -9.45 -23.64 -6.65
N ASP A 132 -10.61 -24.28 -6.68
CA ASP A 132 -11.91 -23.62 -6.87
C ASP A 132 -12.34 -22.80 -5.63
N HIS A 133 -11.64 -22.93 -4.50
CA HIS A 133 -11.87 -22.13 -3.30
C HIS A 133 -11.20 -20.76 -3.33
N PHE A 134 -10.33 -20.49 -4.31
CA PHE A 134 -9.68 -19.19 -4.42
C PHE A 134 -10.64 -18.12 -4.94
N GLN A 135 -11.15 -17.33 -3.99
CA GLN A 135 -11.93 -16.13 -4.23
C GLN A 135 -11.11 -14.96 -3.71
N ASN A 136 -10.75 -14.00 -4.58
CA ASN A 136 -9.94 -12.82 -4.27
C ASN A 136 -8.43 -13.08 -4.09
N VAL A 137 -7.79 -13.63 -5.13
CA VAL A 137 -6.33 -13.81 -5.17
C VAL A 137 -5.69 -12.57 -5.78
N ASN A 138 -4.70 -12.01 -5.07
CA ASN A 138 -3.81 -11.00 -5.62
C ASN A 138 -2.43 -11.60 -5.91
N ILE A 139 -1.94 -11.39 -7.12
CA ILE A 139 -0.60 -11.81 -7.55
C ILE A 139 0.34 -10.62 -7.43
N PHE A 140 1.43 -10.84 -6.71
CA PHE A 140 2.54 -9.90 -6.63
C PHE A 140 3.83 -10.66 -6.96
N VAL A 141 4.55 -10.22 -7.98
CA VAL A 141 5.86 -10.76 -8.33
C VAL A 141 6.93 -9.95 -7.63
N LEU A 142 7.53 -10.56 -6.61
CA LEU A 142 8.66 -9.99 -5.89
C LEU A 142 9.92 -10.11 -6.76
N ARG A 143 10.51 -8.97 -7.12
CA ARG A 143 11.72 -8.92 -7.92
C ARG A 143 12.93 -8.80 -6.99
N GLY A 144 13.80 -9.81 -7.02
CA GLY A 144 15.03 -9.82 -6.25
C GLY A 144 16.05 -8.86 -6.86
N ASN A 145 16.43 -7.80 -6.14
CA ASN A 145 17.42 -6.85 -6.63
C ASN A 145 18.84 -7.44 -6.46
N SER A 146 19.43 -7.93 -7.56
CA SER A 146 20.82 -8.44 -7.59
C SER A 146 21.84 -7.34 -7.93
N ARG A 147 21.63 -6.11 -7.44
CA ARG A 147 22.69 -5.10 -7.41
C ARG A 147 22.81 -4.56 -6.00
N ASN A 148 24.04 -4.55 -5.51
CA ASN A 148 24.50 -3.94 -4.26
C ASN A 148 24.34 -2.40 -4.31
N LYS A 149 23.14 -1.89 -4.65
CA LYS A 149 22.84 -0.46 -4.61
C LYS A 149 22.52 -0.11 -3.16
N ASN A 150 23.42 0.63 -2.52
CA ASN A 150 23.15 1.23 -1.23
C ASN A 150 21.88 2.08 -1.34
N ASN A 151 20.83 1.72 -0.60
CA ASN A 151 19.67 2.57 -0.48
C ASN A 151 20.11 3.88 0.21
N LEU A 152 20.11 5.00 -0.53
CA LEU A 152 20.50 6.33 -0.04
C LEU A 152 19.61 6.80 1.13
N CYS A 153 18.42 6.22 1.27
CA CYS A 153 17.52 6.45 2.39
C CYS A 153 17.70 5.48 3.57
N ARG A 154 18.65 4.53 3.51
CA ARG A 154 18.87 3.52 4.56
C ARG A 154 19.25 4.13 5.91
N HIS A 155 19.99 5.24 5.89
CA HIS A 155 20.40 5.99 7.08
C HIS A 155 19.95 7.45 6.98
N ASN A 156 18.69 7.67 6.56
CA ASN A 156 18.18 9.02 6.35
C ASN A 156 17.88 9.74 7.68
N THR A 157 17.95 11.07 7.62
CA THR A 157 17.58 11.97 8.72
C THR A 157 16.21 12.62 8.51
N CYS A 158 15.48 12.25 7.45
CA CYS A 158 14.19 12.87 7.11
C CYS A 158 13.13 12.52 8.16
N ASN A 159 12.37 13.51 8.62
CA ASN A 159 11.32 13.29 9.62
C ASN A 159 10.13 12.48 9.07
N TYR A 160 9.85 12.55 7.77
CA TYR A 160 8.66 11.94 7.15
C TYR A 160 9.03 11.02 5.99
N ILE A 161 9.16 11.57 4.78
CA ILE A 161 9.43 10.77 3.57
C ILE A 161 10.85 11.06 3.09
N CYS A 162 11.63 10.00 2.87
CA CYS A 162 12.90 10.06 2.16
C CYS A 162 12.74 9.36 0.80
N THR A 163 13.14 10.04 -0.27
CA THR A 163 13.18 9.45 -1.62
C THR A 163 14.57 9.64 -2.26
N PRO A 164 15.12 8.66 -2.98
CA PRO A 164 16.31 8.88 -3.78
C PRO A 164 16.04 9.92 -4.89
N PHE A 165 17.00 10.79 -5.14
CA PHE A 165 16.96 11.82 -6.19
C PHE A 165 18.25 11.79 -7.01
N GLY A 166 18.18 11.20 -8.20
CA GLY A 166 19.36 10.90 -9.01
C GLY A 166 20.21 9.79 -8.37
N ASP A 167 21.46 9.66 -8.82
CA ASP A 167 22.29 8.52 -8.43
C ASP A 167 22.95 8.65 -7.04
N ASP A 168 23.15 9.88 -6.54
CA ASP A 168 23.96 10.14 -5.34
C ASP A 168 23.28 11.02 -4.27
N ARG A 169 22.00 11.36 -4.41
CA ARG A 169 21.29 12.23 -3.44
C ARG A 169 19.97 11.64 -2.98
N ASN A 170 19.53 12.04 -1.79
CA ASN A 170 18.19 11.82 -1.30
C ASN A 170 17.47 13.17 -1.11
N LEU A 171 16.14 13.13 -1.17
CA LEU A 171 15.26 14.27 -0.96
C LEU A 171 14.29 13.94 0.17
N CYS A 172 14.17 14.84 1.14
CA CYS A 172 13.14 14.77 2.15
C CYS A 172 11.87 15.47 1.65
N ILE A 173 10.73 14.79 1.77
CA ILE A 173 9.42 15.32 1.37
C ILE A 173 8.55 15.44 2.61
N CYS A 174 7.92 16.60 2.72
CA CYS A 174 7.01 16.93 3.82
C CYS A 174 5.55 16.67 3.43
N PRO A 175 4.71 16.25 4.38
CA PRO A 175 3.28 16.11 4.16
C PRO A 175 2.58 17.42 3.80
N ASP A 176 1.41 17.30 3.16
CA ASP A 176 0.59 18.45 2.80
C ASP A 176 0.28 19.36 3.99
N GLY A 177 0.43 20.67 3.80
CA GLY A 177 0.25 21.68 4.85
C GLY A 177 1.49 21.94 5.72
N SER A 178 2.61 21.27 5.43
CA SER A 178 3.92 21.52 6.05
C SER A 178 5.00 21.85 5.02
N THR A 179 6.06 22.51 5.47
CA THR A 179 7.20 22.92 4.65
C THR A 179 8.49 22.33 5.20
N LEU A 180 9.43 21.99 4.31
CA LEU A 180 10.75 21.52 4.71
C LEU A 180 11.55 22.69 5.30
N GLU A 181 11.88 22.58 6.58
CA GLU A 181 12.77 23.47 7.29
C GLU A 181 14.18 22.85 7.27
N GLY A 182 15.14 23.59 6.70
CA GLY A 182 16.48 23.07 6.44
C GLY A 182 16.45 21.91 5.44
N ASN A 183 17.13 20.81 5.78
CA ASN A 183 17.31 19.67 4.87
C ASN A 183 16.58 18.39 5.31
N SER A 184 15.83 18.38 6.42
CA SER A 184 15.28 17.12 6.95
C SER A 184 14.03 17.23 7.83
N THR A 185 13.81 18.38 8.44
CA THR A 185 12.70 18.62 9.38
C THR A 185 11.53 19.26 8.64
N CYS A 186 10.30 18.83 8.93
CA CYS A 186 9.09 19.44 8.39
C CYS A 186 8.42 20.29 9.46
N ALA A 187 8.07 21.52 9.13
CA ALA A 187 7.41 22.47 10.02
C ALA A 187 6.03 22.85 9.46
N CYS A 188 5.04 22.97 10.33
CA CYS A 188 3.73 23.47 9.95
C CYS A 188 3.79 24.97 9.65
N ASN A 189 2.92 25.42 8.74
CA ASN A 189 2.71 26.85 8.52
C ASN A 189 2.08 27.51 9.76
N THR A 190 2.36 28.78 10.00
CA THR A 190 1.82 29.58 11.12
C THR A 190 0.30 29.61 11.15
N ASN A 191 -0.36 29.50 9.99
CA ASN A 191 -1.82 29.47 9.87
C ASN A 191 -2.45 28.13 10.33
N ASN A 192 -1.67 27.05 10.37
CA ASN A 192 -2.15 25.75 10.82
C ASN A 192 -1.04 25.04 11.61
N PRO A 193 -0.78 25.45 12.87
CA PRO A 193 0.28 24.88 13.70
C PRO A 193 0.09 23.38 14.00
N ASN A 194 -1.11 22.84 13.76
CA ASN A 194 -1.47 21.44 14.01
C ASN A 194 -1.63 20.64 12.69
N CYS A 195 -0.93 21.04 11.63
CA CYS A 195 -1.03 20.42 10.31
C CYS A 195 -0.74 18.91 10.30
N PHE A 196 0.07 18.41 11.23
CA PHE A 196 0.42 16.99 11.35
C PHE A 196 -0.66 16.12 12.01
N GLY A 197 -1.69 16.71 12.62
CA GLY A 197 -2.73 15.95 13.34
C GLY A 197 -3.45 14.93 12.46
N LYS A 198 -3.61 15.21 11.16
CA LYS A 198 -4.24 14.30 10.20
C LYS A 198 -3.42 13.04 9.89
N LEU A 199 -2.11 13.06 10.15
CA LEU A 199 -1.20 11.95 9.88
C LEU A 199 -1.03 11.04 11.10
N CYS A 200 -1.61 11.43 12.23
CA CYS A 200 -1.54 10.64 13.44
C CYS A 200 -2.49 9.44 13.34
N SER A 201 -1.94 8.24 13.22
CA SER A 201 -2.70 6.98 13.24
C SER A 201 -2.93 6.43 14.65
N GLY A 202 -2.81 7.28 15.68
CA GLY A 202 -2.93 6.92 17.09
C GLY A 202 -3.32 8.12 17.96
N PHE A 203 -2.82 8.16 19.18
CA PHE A 203 -3.18 9.20 20.14
C PHE A 203 -2.41 10.50 19.88
N HIS A 204 -3.16 11.59 19.74
CA HIS A 204 -2.62 12.92 19.53
C HIS A 204 -2.57 13.68 20.85
N CYS A 205 -1.36 13.90 21.34
CA CYS A 205 -1.08 14.70 22.53
C CYS A 205 -1.51 16.16 22.35
N LEU A 206 -1.73 16.89 23.46
CA LEU A 206 -2.07 18.32 23.41
C LEU A 206 -0.89 19.18 22.92
N ASN A 207 0.35 18.71 23.08
CA ASN A 207 1.56 19.29 22.53
C ASN A 207 1.87 18.86 21.08
N ASN A 208 0.88 18.32 20.36
CA ASN A 208 0.98 17.87 18.96
C ASN A 208 1.94 16.70 18.70
N ARG A 209 2.38 15.98 19.74
CA ARG A 209 3.03 14.68 19.54
C ARG A 209 2.00 13.63 19.14
N CYS A 210 2.38 12.75 18.23
CA CYS A 210 1.60 11.59 17.87
C CYS A 210 2.25 10.33 18.44
N LEU A 211 1.49 9.56 19.20
CA LEU A 211 1.93 8.32 19.82
C LEU A 211 1.01 7.18 19.38
N ILE A 212 1.45 5.94 19.61
CA ILE A 212 0.60 4.77 19.40
C ILE A 212 -0.52 4.76 20.45
N ASP A 213 -1.73 4.31 20.11
CA ASP A 213 -2.86 4.32 21.08
C ASP A 213 -2.59 3.52 22.36
N LYS A 214 -1.65 2.56 22.31
CA LYS A 214 -1.30 1.71 23.45
C LYS A 214 -0.70 2.47 24.65
N VAL A 215 -0.10 3.64 24.43
CA VAL A 215 0.48 4.45 25.52
C VAL A 215 -0.55 5.32 26.23
N ARG A 216 -1.79 5.35 25.75
CA ARG A 216 -2.84 6.13 26.41
C ARG A 216 -3.28 5.42 27.68
N CYS A 217 -3.31 6.14 28.80
CA CYS A 217 -3.77 5.63 30.09
C CYS A 217 -2.95 4.45 30.61
N ASP A 218 -1.65 4.43 30.32
CA ASP A 218 -0.74 3.37 30.76
C ASP A 218 -0.01 3.74 32.08
N GLY A 219 -0.26 4.94 32.59
CA GLY A 219 0.31 5.47 33.81
C GLY A 219 1.66 6.18 33.62
N LYS A 220 2.09 6.43 32.38
CA LYS A 220 3.33 7.16 32.06
C LYS A 220 3.05 8.41 31.25
N ASN A 221 3.93 9.39 31.41
CA ASN A 221 3.91 10.61 30.62
C ASN A 221 4.73 10.41 29.34
N ASP A 222 4.19 9.68 28.39
CA ASP A 222 4.82 9.46 27.08
C ASP A 222 4.65 10.70 26.17
N CYS A 223 3.57 11.47 26.35
CA CYS A 223 3.38 12.74 25.64
C CYS A 223 4.38 13.82 26.05
N GLY A 224 4.85 13.82 27.30
CA GLY A 224 5.66 14.88 27.90
C GLY A 224 4.84 16.02 28.51
N ASP A 225 3.54 16.11 28.21
CA ASP A 225 2.58 17.08 28.76
C ASP A 225 1.43 16.41 29.56
N ASN A 226 1.54 15.11 29.84
CA ASN A 226 0.54 14.24 30.48
C ASN A 226 -0.81 14.12 29.74
N SER A 227 -0.91 14.55 28.47
CA SER A 227 -2.20 14.51 27.77
C SER A 227 -2.69 13.11 27.43
N ASP A 228 -1.78 12.14 27.32
CA ASP A 228 -2.03 10.69 27.22
C ASP A 228 -2.71 10.10 28.45
N GLU A 229 -2.55 10.71 29.61
CA GLU A 229 -3.14 10.29 30.88
C GLU A 229 -4.43 11.03 31.23
N LEU A 230 -4.94 11.87 30.31
CA LEU A 230 -6.20 12.59 30.48
C LEU A 230 -7.41 11.78 30.01
N GLN A 231 -8.53 11.94 30.71
CA GLN A 231 -9.83 11.33 30.37
C GLN A 231 -9.81 9.79 30.28
N CYS A 232 -8.99 9.14 31.10
CA CYS A 232 -8.96 7.69 31.26
C CYS A 232 -10.20 7.21 32.04
N GLN A 233 -11.37 7.21 31.39
CA GLN A 233 -12.65 6.82 32.00
C GLN A 233 -12.73 5.35 32.43
N SER A 234 -11.69 4.54 32.17
CA SER A 234 -11.59 3.15 32.64
C SER A 234 -10.74 2.94 33.90
N ILE A 235 -10.01 3.95 34.40
CA ILE A 235 -9.17 3.76 35.60
C ILE A 235 -9.98 3.94 36.89
N VAL A 236 -11.01 4.78 36.89
CA VAL A 236 -11.82 5.04 38.09
C VAL A 236 -12.73 3.85 38.47
N LEU A 237 -13.14 3.02 37.50
CA LEU A 237 -13.87 1.77 37.77
C LEU A 237 -12.96 0.62 38.24
N CYS A 238 -11.67 0.65 37.92
CA CYS A 238 -10.71 -0.37 38.38
C CYS A 238 -10.16 -0.09 39.79
N LEU A 239 -10.12 1.20 40.20
CA LEU A 239 -9.73 1.59 41.56
C LEU A 239 -10.82 1.30 42.60
N ILE A 240 -12.08 1.16 42.20
CA ILE A 240 -13.14 0.55 43.01
C ILE A 240 -13.19 -0.93 42.65
N ALA A 241 -12.10 -1.65 42.95
CA ALA A 241 -12.06 -3.09 42.78
C ALA A 241 -13.21 -3.70 43.59
N VAL A 242 -14.23 -4.19 42.90
CA VAL A 242 -15.17 -5.17 43.46
C VAL A 242 -14.34 -6.42 43.73
N ILE A 243 -13.77 -6.52 44.92
CA ILE A 243 -13.10 -7.72 45.39
C ILE A 243 -14.21 -8.74 45.66
N CYS A 244 -14.45 -9.61 44.69
CA CYS A 244 -15.31 -10.78 44.86
C CYS A 244 -14.77 -11.63 46.03
N THR A 245 -15.63 -12.00 46.98
CA THR A 245 -15.24 -12.77 48.17
C THR A 245 -14.83 -14.20 47.79
N ASN A 246 -14.09 -14.89 48.66
CA ASN A 246 -13.68 -16.28 48.46
C ASN A 246 -14.89 -17.16 48.08
N GLY A 247 -14.87 -17.70 46.85
CA GLY A 247 -15.95 -18.50 46.28
C GLY A 247 -16.74 -17.84 45.13
N THR A 248 -16.34 -16.65 44.68
CA THR A 248 -16.94 -15.95 43.53
C THR A 248 -15.89 -15.40 42.55
N HIS A 249 -16.23 -15.29 41.26
CA HIS A 249 -15.37 -14.76 40.18
C HIS A 249 -16.04 -13.59 39.45
N LEU A 250 -15.24 -12.62 39.00
CA LEU A 250 -15.70 -11.45 38.26
C LEU A 250 -15.94 -11.80 36.77
N CYS A 251 -17.19 -11.68 36.31
CA CYS A 251 -17.54 -11.87 34.90
C CYS A 251 -18.46 -10.73 34.45
N GLY A 252 -18.04 -9.92 33.47
CA GLY A 252 -18.83 -8.80 32.96
C GLY A 252 -19.22 -7.73 33.99
N GLY A 253 -18.45 -7.59 35.08
CA GLY A 253 -18.74 -6.64 36.17
C GLY A 253 -19.63 -7.19 37.30
N LEU A 254 -20.03 -8.46 37.26
CA LEU A 254 -20.78 -9.15 38.33
C LEU A 254 -19.92 -10.23 39.00
N CYS A 255 -20.02 -10.40 40.32
CA CYS A 255 -19.43 -11.55 41.01
C CYS A 255 -20.37 -12.78 40.92
N LEU A 256 -19.92 -13.83 40.25
CA LEU A 256 -20.66 -15.09 40.08
C LEU A 256 -20.03 -16.21 40.94
N PRO A 257 -20.83 -17.09 41.55
CA PRO A 257 -20.33 -18.28 42.26
C PRO A 257 -19.42 -19.16 41.40
N SER A 258 -18.29 -19.60 41.97
CA SER A 258 -17.30 -20.43 41.26
C SER A 258 -17.83 -21.78 40.77
N ASN A 259 -18.95 -22.26 41.30
CA ASN A 259 -19.58 -23.52 40.91
C ASN A 259 -20.44 -23.45 39.62
N ILE A 260 -20.56 -22.27 39.00
CA ILE A 260 -21.30 -22.08 37.74
C ILE A 260 -20.38 -22.21 36.52
N ILE A 261 -19.08 -22.07 36.70
CA ILE A 261 -18.08 -22.12 35.63
C ILE A 261 -17.61 -23.57 35.51
N CYS A 262 -18.07 -24.24 34.45
CA CYS A 262 -17.80 -25.64 34.06
C CYS A 262 -18.75 -26.71 34.64
N ARG A 263 -20.01 -26.74 34.16
CA ARG A 263 -20.64 -28.04 33.90
C ARG A 263 -20.02 -28.60 32.62
N GLN A 264 -19.08 -29.53 32.75
CA GLN A 264 -18.67 -30.37 31.62
C GLN A 264 -19.88 -31.19 31.17
N SER A 265 -20.46 -30.83 30.04
CA SER A 265 -21.40 -31.67 29.31
C SER A 265 -20.62 -32.44 28.24
N HIS A 266 -20.33 -33.72 28.51
CA HIS A 266 -20.02 -34.83 27.59
C HIS A 266 -19.66 -36.02 28.51
N GLU A 267 -20.17 -37.25 28.46
CA GLU A 267 -21.25 -37.98 27.79
C GLU A 267 -21.34 -39.36 28.52
N ASP A 268 -22.52 -39.99 28.52
CA ASP A 268 -22.96 -41.36 28.93
C ASP A 268 -21.92 -42.50 29.14
N PRO A 269 -22.21 -43.56 29.95
CA PRO A 269 -23.52 -44.22 30.15
C PRO A 269 -24.02 -44.41 31.59
#